data_AF-A0AAD7VD39-F1
#
_entry.id   AF-A0AAD7VD39-F1
#
_cell.length_a   1.000
_cell.length_b   1.000
_cell.length_c   1.000
_cell.angle_alpha   90.00
_cell.angle_beta   90.00
_cell.angle_gamma   90.00
#
_symmetry.space_group_name_H-M   'P 1'
#
loop_
_entity.id
_entity.type
_entity.pdbx_description
1 polymer ?
#
loop_
_entity_poly.entity_id
_entity_poly.type
_entity_poly.pdbx_seq_one_letter_code
_entity_poly.pdbx_strand_id
1 'polypeptide(L)'
;MLSFKTLLSRTIRRKKKCRNKNKLKSQTLFRKQNPISLKQELPQPEEEEVEDIEEGFRLKSSAPSHTHGVQPLGNLYLNPGSINSRNTGLGNLHTLTDELVLEVLGLLDGNHLGVLATVSKSLYVFTNHEPLWRNLVLENLNGGFLYNGSWKSTYIAAKYPTSDIFSSGVRELKVRDFYSDYLFQSWLCANLEMKPEWLERDNIIRRKGISVQEFISNFEEPNKPVLLEGCIDDWVALEKWDRDYLIQLCADVKFSVGPVEMNLEDYFGYSDQVREERPLYLFDSKFAEKVPKLGSEYKVPVYFQEDLFGVLGNDRPDHRWIIIGPAGSGSSFHIDPNSTSAWNAVIKGSKKWVLFPPDVVPPGVHPSPDGAEVACPVSIIEWFMNFYGATKTLKKRPIECICKAGEVIFVPNGWWHLVINLEDSIAITQNYVSRRNLLNVLDFLKRPNASMLVSGTRDRVNLYEKFKNAIEASYPGSIDQLALKEEERKAQQRKPSFWDSVTDSKAGAFKFSF
;
A
#
# COMPACT_ATOMS: atom_id res chain seq x y z
N MET A 1 14.46 43.23 -11.08
CA MET A 1 14.30 44.59 -11.65
C MET A 1 13.79 44.46 -13.07
N LEU A 2 12.88 45.36 -13.47
CA LEU A 2 12.19 45.50 -14.77
C LEU A 2 11.07 44.48 -15.05
N SER A 3 9.83 44.86 -15.43
CA SER A 3 9.05 46.10 -15.28
C SER A 3 7.61 45.76 -15.67
N PHE A 4 6.66 46.21 -14.85
CA PHE A 4 5.24 46.34 -15.17
C PHE A 4 4.99 47.20 -16.41
N LYS A 5 3.89 46.94 -17.16
CA LYS A 5 2.74 47.88 -17.26
C LYS A 5 1.58 47.41 -18.18
N THR A 6 0.40 47.26 -17.54
CA THR A 6 -0.94 47.78 -17.89
C THR A 6 -1.56 47.58 -19.29
N LEU A 7 -2.82 47.10 -19.30
CA LEU A 7 -3.95 47.92 -19.76
C LEU A 7 -5.27 47.53 -19.04
N LEU A 8 -5.98 48.54 -18.55
CA LEU A 8 -7.27 48.50 -17.86
C LEU A 8 -8.41 48.91 -18.81
N SER A 9 -9.62 48.52 -18.40
CA SER A 9 -10.93 49.15 -18.65
C SER A 9 -11.81 48.64 -19.81
N ARG A 10 -12.96 48.07 -19.42
CA ARG A 10 -14.29 48.52 -19.87
C ARG A 10 -15.37 48.07 -18.88
N THR A 11 -15.99 49.06 -18.25
CA THR A 11 -17.16 48.95 -17.35
C THR A 11 -18.46 49.14 -18.15
N ILE A 12 -19.61 48.85 -17.53
CA ILE A 12 -21.03 49.25 -17.81
C ILE A 12 -21.87 48.04 -18.30
N ARG A 13 -23.03 47.62 -17.75
CA ARG A 13 -24.04 48.20 -16.84
C ARG A 13 -24.90 47.09 -16.18
N ARG A 14 -25.37 47.34 -14.95
CA ARG A 14 -26.44 46.61 -14.23
C ARG A 14 -27.82 46.82 -14.89
N LYS A 15 -28.69 45.80 -14.83
CA LYS A 15 -30.15 45.98 -14.72
C LYS A 15 -30.71 45.12 -13.58
N LYS A 16 -31.27 45.81 -12.57
CA LYS A 16 -32.14 45.28 -11.52
C LYS A 16 -33.52 44.94 -12.10
N LYS A 17 -34.17 43.89 -11.59
CA LYS A 17 -35.63 43.86 -11.46
C LYS A 17 -36.00 43.39 -10.05
N CYS A 18 -36.58 44.31 -9.30
CA CYS A 18 -37.30 44.09 -8.05
C CYS A 18 -38.74 43.69 -8.41
N ARG A 19 -39.37 42.78 -7.65
CA ARG A 19 -40.80 42.89 -7.33
C ARG A 19 -41.18 42.15 -6.04
N ASN A 20 -41.46 43.00 -5.04
CA ASN A 20 -42.50 42.96 -4.01
C ASN A 20 -42.74 41.71 -3.14
N LYS A 21 -42.39 41.92 -1.87
CA LYS A 21 -43.04 41.44 -0.65
C LYS A 21 -44.57 41.59 -0.69
N ASN A 22 -45.28 40.62 -0.10
CA ASN A 22 -46.45 40.90 0.72
C ASN A 22 -46.41 40.06 2.01
N LYS A 23 -46.89 40.69 3.08
CA LYS A 23 -46.66 40.42 4.50
C LYS A 23 -47.58 39.36 5.10
N LEU A 24 -47.02 38.63 6.07
CA LEU A 24 -47.53 38.18 7.37
C LEU A 24 -49.00 37.77 7.54
N LYS A 25 -49.20 36.60 8.17
CA LYS A 25 -49.92 36.50 9.45
C LYS A 25 -49.51 35.24 10.23
N SER A 26 -49.08 35.46 11.47
CA SER A 26 -48.93 34.46 12.52
C SER A 26 -50.28 34.16 13.15
N GLN A 27 -50.55 32.90 13.50
CA GLN A 27 -51.42 32.57 14.64
C GLN A 27 -51.08 31.17 15.16
N THR A 28 -50.63 31.15 16.41
CA THR A 28 -50.47 30.01 17.30
C THR A 28 -51.82 29.64 17.93
N LEU A 29 -52.06 28.32 18.10
CA LEU A 29 -52.58 27.64 19.29
C LEU A 29 -53.69 26.59 19.06
N PHE A 30 -53.52 25.51 19.84
CA PHE A 30 -54.48 24.57 20.42
C PHE A 30 -54.64 23.15 19.85
N ARG A 31 -54.26 22.24 20.76
CA ARG A 31 -54.43 20.79 20.91
C ARG A 31 -55.90 20.42 21.13
N LYS A 32 -56.42 19.37 20.46
CA LYS A 32 -57.46 18.42 20.91
C LYS A 32 -57.64 17.33 19.84
N GLN A 33 -57.25 16.09 20.16
CA GLN A 33 -58.13 14.94 20.45
C GLN A 33 -58.73 14.27 19.21
N ASN A 34 -58.35 12.99 19.02
CA ASN A 34 -58.86 12.02 18.04
C ASN A 34 -60.40 11.85 18.13
N PRO A 35 -61.00 11.31 17.05
CA PRO A 35 -61.54 9.97 17.21
C PRO A 35 -61.21 9.01 16.05
N ILE A 36 -61.21 7.74 16.44
CA ILE A 36 -61.00 6.51 15.68
C ILE A 36 -61.98 6.40 14.51
N SER A 37 -61.48 6.00 13.34
CA SER A 37 -62.29 5.45 12.25
C SER A 37 -61.56 4.29 11.58
N LEU A 38 -62.13 3.10 11.73
CA LEU A 38 -61.75 1.87 11.05
C LEU A 38 -61.99 2.00 9.55
N LYS A 39 -60.95 1.89 8.73
CA LYS A 39 -61.08 1.58 7.31
C LYS A 39 -60.00 0.59 6.85
N GLN A 40 -60.53 -0.54 6.39
CA GLN A 40 -59.98 -1.67 5.64
C GLN A 40 -58.67 -1.41 4.88
N GLU A 41 -57.70 -2.30 5.13
CA GLU A 41 -56.46 -2.49 4.37
C GLU A 41 -56.75 -2.99 2.95
N LEU A 42 -56.15 -2.32 1.97
CA LEU A 42 -55.90 -2.81 0.62
C LEU A 42 -54.37 -2.80 0.45
N PRO A 43 -53.73 -3.85 -0.10
CA PRO A 43 -52.28 -3.90 -0.18
C PRO A 43 -51.77 -2.88 -1.20
N GLN A 44 -50.89 -1.97 -0.77
CA GLN A 44 -50.08 -1.16 -1.66
C GLN A 44 -48.83 -1.96 -2.07
N PRO A 45 -48.30 -1.77 -3.29
CA PRO A 45 -47.10 -2.46 -3.74
C PRO A 45 -45.91 -2.01 -2.89
N GLU A 46 -45.08 -2.96 -2.47
CA GLU A 46 -43.79 -2.71 -1.84
C GLU A 46 -42.94 -1.84 -2.78
N GLU A 47 -42.82 -0.55 -2.46
CA GLU A 47 -41.73 0.27 -2.97
C GLU A 47 -40.46 -0.30 -2.32
N GLU A 48 -39.62 -0.95 -3.13
CA GLU A 48 -38.25 -1.28 -2.76
C GLU A 48 -37.59 0.00 -2.23
N GLU A 49 -37.35 0.05 -0.92
CA GLU A 49 -36.45 1.02 -0.32
C GLU A 49 -35.09 0.80 -0.97
N VAL A 50 -34.80 1.61 -1.99
CA VAL A 50 -33.44 1.80 -2.47
C VAL A 50 -32.69 2.37 -1.29
N GLU A 51 -31.94 1.53 -0.58
CA GLU A 51 -30.95 1.98 0.40
C GLU A 51 -30.07 3.01 -0.31
N ASP A 52 -30.17 4.27 0.11
CA ASP A 52 -29.21 5.31 -0.24
C ASP A 52 -27.83 4.80 0.21
N ILE A 53 -27.09 4.18 -0.70
CA ILE A 53 -25.69 3.81 -0.49
C ILE A 53 -24.97 5.14 -0.26
N GLU A 54 -24.63 5.45 0.99
CA GLU A 54 -23.80 6.60 1.33
C GLU A 54 -22.53 6.57 0.47
N GLU A 55 -22.44 7.41 -0.56
CA GLU A 55 -21.26 7.55 -1.45
C GLU A 55 -19.99 8.08 -0.72
N GLY A 56 -20.04 8.20 0.61
CA GLY A 56 -19.02 8.78 1.46
C GLY A 56 -17.89 7.83 1.88
N PHE A 57 -16.90 8.41 2.53
CA PHE A 57 -15.84 7.70 3.25
C PHE A 57 -16.31 7.43 4.68
N ARG A 58 -16.18 6.18 5.15
CA ARG A 58 -16.51 5.79 6.54
C ARG A 58 -15.25 5.61 7.37
N LEU A 59 -15.29 6.09 8.61
CA LEU A 59 -14.22 5.89 9.59
C LEU A 59 -14.48 4.59 10.35
N LYS A 60 -13.38 3.95 10.79
CA LYS A 60 -13.42 2.78 11.66
C LYS A 60 -14.25 3.09 12.90
N SER A 61 -15.08 2.15 13.35
CA SER A 61 -15.81 2.30 14.63
C SER A 61 -14.90 2.58 15.83
N SER A 62 -13.65 2.12 15.77
CA SER A 62 -12.60 2.37 16.76
C SER A 62 -11.79 3.65 16.53
N ALA A 63 -12.12 4.46 15.52
CA ALA A 63 -11.36 5.66 15.18
C ALA A 63 -11.43 6.68 16.33
N PRO A 64 -10.29 7.09 16.90
CA PRO A 64 -10.29 8.11 17.94
C PRO A 64 -10.73 9.45 17.35
N SER A 65 -11.38 10.30 18.15
CA SER A 65 -11.59 11.70 17.77
C SER A 65 -10.23 12.31 17.39
N HIS A 66 -10.14 12.95 16.21
CA HIS A 66 -8.90 13.54 15.72
C HIS A 66 -8.18 14.31 16.83
N THR A 67 -6.93 13.93 17.08
CA THR A 67 -6.12 14.50 18.15
C THR A 67 -5.89 15.98 17.89
N HIS A 68 -5.94 16.80 18.94
CA HIS A 68 -5.65 18.23 18.88
C HIS A 68 -6.56 19.13 18.02
N GLY A 69 -7.63 18.61 17.41
CA GLY A 69 -8.67 19.41 16.76
C GLY A 69 -8.39 19.88 15.32
N VAL A 70 -7.48 19.22 14.60
CA VAL A 70 -7.23 19.50 13.18
C VAL A 70 -8.44 19.11 12.33
N GLN A 71 -8.73 19.94 11.34
CA GLN A 71 -9.83 19.74 10.39
C GLN A 71 -9.30 19.90 8.95
N PRO A 72 -9.98 19.31 7.95
CA PRO A 72 -9.63 19.52 6.56
C PRO A 72 -9.84 20.98 6.14
N LEU A 73 -8.99 21.49 5.26
CA LEU A 73 -8.99 22.88 4.79
C LEU A 73 -10.30 23.27 4.11
N GLY A 74 -11.00 22.31 3.49
CA GLY A 74 -12.34 22.48 2.95
C GLY A 74 -13.33 23.12 3.94
N ASN A 75 -13.23 22.79 5.23
CA ASN A 75 -14.13 23.30 6.27
C ASN A 75 -13.99 24.81 6.51
N LEU A 76 -12.80 25.37 6.24
CA LEU A 76 -12.57 26.81 6.35
C LEU A 76 -13.42 27.59 5.35
N TYR A 77 -13.59 27.06 4.13
CA TYR A 77 -14.43 27.69 3.10
C TYR A 77 -15.91 27.72 3.49
N LEU A 78 -16.36 26.75 4.30
CA LEU A 78 -17.74 26.64 4.77
C LEU A 78 -18.01 27.49 6.02
N ASN A 79 -16.98 28.06 6.64
CA ASN A 79 -17.09 28.91 7.83
C ASN A 79 -16.56 30.34 7.56
N PRO A 80 -17.33 31.20 6.85
CA PRO A 80 -16.86 32.48 6.31
C PRO A 80 -16.53 33.57 7.36
N GLY A 81 -16.53 33.25 8.66
CA GLY A 81 -16.06 34.12 9.75
C GLY A 81 -14.88 33.56 10.54
N SER A 82 -14.40 32.35 10.21
CA SER A 82 -13.29 31.70 10.91
C SER A 82 -11.95 32.11 10.32
N ILE A 83 -10.97 32.33 11.20
CA ILE A 83 -9.57 32.54 10.82
C ILE A 83 -8.85 31.24 11.14
N ASN A 84 -8.10 30.70 10.18
CA ASN A 84 -7.33 29.49 10.41
C ASN A 84 -6.30 29.71 11.54
N SER A 85 -6.53 29.07 12.69
CA SER A 85 -5.67 29.10 13.88
C SER A 85 -4.24 28.69 13.54
N ARG A 86 -4.05 27.84 12.52
CA ARG A 86 -2.74 27.51 11.96
C ARG A 86 -1.92 28.77 11.68
N ASN A 87 -2.48 29.71 10.90
CA ASN A 87 -1.78 30.90 10.44
C ASN A 87 -1.50 31.88 11.57
N THR A 88 -2.48 32.12 12.45
CA THR A 88 -2.31 33.06 13.57
C THR A 88 -1.32 32.53 14.60
N GLY A 89 -1.29 31.21 14.86
CA GLY A 89 -0.36 30.61 15.81
C GLY A 89 1.05 30.37 15.25
N LEU A 90 1.24 30.30 13.92
CA LEU A 90 2.57 30.22 13.31
C LEU A 90 3.24 31.60 13.15
N GLY A 91 2.48 32.69 13.25
CA GLY A 91 3.03 34.04 13.05
C GLY A 91 3.69 34.15 11.68
N ASN A 92 4.94 34.63 11.61
CA ASN A 92 5.66 34.79 10.34
C ASN A 92 5.95 33.47 9.60
N LEU A 93 5.91 32.33 10.29
CA LEU A 93 6.12 31.01 9.67
C LEU A 93 4.90 30.50 8.88
N HIS A 94 3.76 31.20 8.93
CA HIS A 94 2.55 30.79 8.21
C HIS A 94 2.73 30.72 6.68
N THR A 95 3.75 31.37 6.14
CA THR A 95 4.09 31.36 4.72
C THR A 95 4.67 30.02 4.25
N LEU A 96 5.23 29.22 5.17
CA LEU A 96 5.71 27.88 4.89
C LEU A 96 4.53 26.93 4.75
N THR A 97 4.67 25.88 3.95
CA THR A 97 3.69 24.80 3.88
C THR A 97 3.78 23.90 5.11
N ASP A 98 2.78 23.04 5.34
CA ASP A 98 2.76 22.17 6.51
C ASP A 98 3.89 21.14 6.48
N GLU A 99 4.22 20.66 5.27
CA GLU A 99 5.34 19.78 4.98
C GLU A 99 6.66 20.43 5.40
N LEU A 100 6.93 21.65 4.93
CA LEU A 100 8.16 22.37 5.26
C LEU A 100 8.28 22.69 6.75
N VAL A 101 7.16 23.02 7.42
CA VAL A 101 7.16 23.22 8.88
C VAL A 101 7.56 21.92 9.58
N LEU A 102 6.99 20.77 9.17
CA LEU A 102 7.32 19.48 9.75
C LEU A 102 8.75 19.01 9.42
N GLU A 103 9.26 19.29 8.23
CA GLU A 103 10.66 19.01 7.87
C GLU A 103 11.62 19.77 8.79
N VAL A 104 11.38 21.07 9.02
CA VAL A 104 12.19 21.89 9.95
C VAL A 104 12.08 21.35 11.37
N LEU A 105 10.88 21.01 11.84
CA LEU A 105 10.69 20.42 13.17
C LEU A 105 11.34 19.04 13.30
N GLY A 106 11.41 18.26 12.21
CA GLY A 106 12.04 16.95 12.16
C GLY A 106 13.56 16.99 12.37
N LEU A 107 14.19 18.16 12.24
CA LEU A 107 15.62 18.36 12.56
C LEU A 107 15.88 18.54 14.07
N LEU A 108 14.83 18.63 14.88
CA LEU A 108 14.92 18.94 16.31
C LEU A 108 14.83 17.68 17.17
N ASP A 109 15.51 17.70 18.33
CA ASP A 109 15.33 16.66 19.33
C ASP A 109 14.00 16.82 20.10
N GLY A 110 13.64 15.79 20.88
CA GLY A 110 12.40 15.79 21.65
C GLY A 110 12.31 16.91 22.70
N ASN A 111 13.43 17.46 23.18
CA ASN A 111 13.41 18.54 24.17
C ASN A 111 12.99 19.85 23.50
N HIS A 112 13.57 20.17 22.35
CA HIS A 112 13.20 21.35 21.57
C HIS A 112 11.75 21.26 21.07
N LEU A 113 11.30 20.09 20.62
CA LEU A 113 9.90 19.85 20.28
C LEU A 113 8.97 20.14 21.47
N GLY A 114 9.33 19.66 22.66
CA GLY A 114 8.59 19.94 23.89
C GLY A 114 8.50 21.42 24.23
N VAL A 115 9.60 22.17 24.11
CA VAL A 115 9.62 23.63 24.34
C VAL A 115 8.74 24.35 23.31
N LEU A 116 8.87 24.02 22.03
CA LEU A 116 8.08 24.61 20.96
C LEU A 116 6.58 24.34 21.11
N ALA A 117 6.20 23.18 21.64
CA ALA A 117 4.80 22.85 21.94
C ALA A 117 4.14 23.86 22.90
N THR A 118 4.92 24.59 23.71
CA THR A 118 4.40 25.59 24.65
C THR A 118 4.32 27.01 24.07
N VAL A 119 4.87 27.25 22.88
CA VAL A 119 5.01 28.59 22.30
C VAL A 119 3.68 29.09 21.72
N SER A 120 2.94 28.24 21.02
CA SER A 120 1.65 28.61 20.44
C SER A 120 0.75 27.40 20.23
N LYS A 121 -0.56 27.64 20.03
CA LYS A 121 -1.52 26.57 19.71
C LYS A 121 -1.17 25.85 18.41
N SER A 122 -0.64 26.55 17.40
CA SER A 122 -0.23 25.91 16.16
C SER A 122 0.99 25.02 16.36
N LEU A 123 2.02 25.53 17.03
CA LEU A 123 3.21 24.74 17.32
C LEU A 123 2.89 23.55 18.23
N TYR A 124 1.94 23.70 19.16
CA TYR A 124 1.40 22.56 19.90
C TYR A 124 0.86 21.48 18.95
N VAL A 125 0.04 21.82 17.95
CA VAL A 125 -0.47 20.84 16.98
C VAL A 125 0.67 20.18 16.18
N PHE A 126 1.55 20.98 15.57
CA PHE A 126 2.64 20.46 14.73
C PHE A 126 3.63 19.59 15.50
N THR A 127 4.04 20.00 16.70
CA THR A 127 5.01 19.25 17.52
C THR A 127 4.42 17.98 18.11
N ASN A 128 3.09 17.78 18.11
CA ASN A 128 2.46 16.51 18.45
C ASN A 128 2.20 15.62 17.23
N HIS A 129 2.69 15.98 16.04
CA HIS A 129 2.60 15.11 14.88
C HIS A 129 3.42 13.83 15.08
N GLU A 130 2.73 12.68 15.14
CA GLU A 130 3.29 11.37 15.51
C GLU A 130 4.56 10.97 14.75
N PRO A 131 4.66 11.17 13.41
CA PRO A 131 5.89 10.89 12.67
C PRO A 131 7.17 11.56 13.19
N LEU A 132 7.09 12.75 13.81
CA LEU A 132 8.27 13.40 14.41
C LEU A 132 8.84 12.54 15.54
N TRP A 133 7.97 12.05 16.41
CA TRP A 133 8.34 11.22 17.56
C TRP A 133 8.71 9.81 17.14
N ARG A 134 8.04 9.26 16.11
CA ARG A 134 8.38 7.97 15.52
C ARG A 134 9.83 7.94 15.07
N ASN A 135 10.26 8.94 14.31
CA ASN A 135 11.66 9.02 13.84
C ASN A 135 12.62 9.09 15.03
N LEU A 136 12.33 9.94 16.02
CA LEU A 136 13.15 10.03 17.24
C LEU A 136 13.23 8.71 18.01
N VAL A 137 12.15 7.92 18.09
CA VAL A 137 12.17 6.59 18.73
C VAL A 137 13.02 5.62 17.93
N LEU A 138 12.76 5.51 16.63
CA LEU A 138 13.41 4.51 15.79
C LEU A 138 14.90 4.78 15.61
N GLU A 139 15.31 6.04 15.49
CA GLU A 139 16.72 6.44 15.32
C GLU A 139 17.53 6.38 16.62
N ASN A 140 16.92 6.69 17.77
CA ASN A 140 17.66 6.80 19.03
C ASN A 140 17.60 5.55 19.90
N LEU A 141 16.57 4.71 19.76
CA LEU A 141 16.35 3.57 20.66
C LEU A 141 16.68 2.21 20.02
N ASN A 142 16.94 2.14 18.71
CA ASN A 142 17.39 0.93 18.00
C ASN A 142 16.58 -0.35 18.35
N GLY A 143 15.26 -0.23 18.48
CA GLY A 143 14.36 -1.33 18.85
C GLY A 143 14.29 -1.65 20.35
N GLY A 144 15.05 -0.97 21.21
CA GLY A 144 14.99 -1.09 22.67
C GLY A 144 13.90 -0.22 23.29
N PHE A 145 12.65 -0.36 22.84
CA PHE A 145 11.52 0.40 23.34
C PHE A 145 10.25 -0.46 23.46
N LEU A 146 9.38 -0.09 24.39
CA LEU A 146 8.02 -0.63 24.49
C LEU A 146 7.04 0.43 24.01
N TYR A 147 6.26 0.11 22.98
CA TYR A 147 5.28 1.04 22.45
C TYR A 147 4.17 1.29 23.48
N ASN A 148 3.89 2.57 23.72
CA ASN A 148 3.00 3.03 24.78
C ASN A 148 1.89 3.93 24.22
N GLY A 149 0.98 3.35 23.43
CA GLY A 149 -0.18 4.00 22.83
C GLY A 149 0.09 5.09 21.76
N SER A 150 1.21 5.80 21.84
CA SER A 150 1.67 6.77 20.84
C SER A 150 3.19 6.87 20.80
N TRP A 151 3.75 7.33 19.69
CA TRP A 151 5.19 7.48 19.52
C TRP A 151 5.77 8.53 20.47
N LYS A 152 5.04 9.62 20.72
CA LYS A 152 5.44 10.62 21.71
C LYS A 152 5.53 10.04 23.12
N SER A 153 4.50 9.31 23.55
CA SER A 153 4.48 8.68 24.88
C SER A 153 5.56 7.62 25.01
N THR A 154 5.81 6.86 23.94
CA THR A 154 6.91 5.89 23.84
C THR A 154 8.28 6.57 24.03
N TYR A 155 8.53 7.69 23.32
CA TYR A 155 9.77 8.45 23.46
C TYR A 155 9.98 8.97 24.88
N ILE A 156 8.93 9.58 25.47
CA ILE A 156 9.01 10.15 26.82
C ILE A 156 9.23 9.05 27.85
N ALA A 157 8.51 7.93 27.77
CA ALA A 157 8.66 6.81 28.69
C ALA A 157 10.07 6.21 28.64
N ALA A 158 10.63 6.06 27.44
CA ALA A 158 11.99 5.54 27.26
C ALA A 158 13.08 6.50 27.79
N LYS A 159 12.92 7.81 27.56
CA LYS A 159 13.93 8.82 27.94
C LYS A 159 13.81 9.28 29.39
N TYR A 160 12.61 9.25 29.96
CA TYR A 160 12.29 9.76 31.29
C TYR A 160 11.48 8.75 32.12
N PRO A 161 12.06 7.56 32.44
CA PRO A 161 11.35 6.44 33.06
C PRO A 161 10.84 6.70 34.49
N THR A 162 11.41 7.68 35.21
CA THR A 162 11.04 8.01 36.60
C THR A 162 9.88 9.01 36.71
N SER A 163 9.32 9.42 35.58
CA SER A 163 8.22 10.37 35.55
C SER A 163 6.89 9.63 35.63
N ASP A 164 6.26 9.60 36.81
CA ASP A 164 4.85 9.20 37.06
C ASP A 164 3.83 10.14 36.34
N ILE A 165 4.17 10.68 35.17
CA ILE A 165 3.39 11.71 34.47
C ILE A 165 2.18 11.11 33.75
N PHE A 166 2.21 9.81 33.43
CA PHE A 166 1.19 9.17 32.57
C PHE A 166 0.03 8.50 33.33
N SER A 167 0.09 8.41 34.66
CA SER A 167 -1.03 7.98 35.50
C SER A 167 -2.04 9.10 35.80
N SER A 168 -1.73 10.35 35.41
CA SER A 168 -2.67 11.47 35.45
C SER A 168 -3.28 11.71 34.07
N GLY A 169 -4.60 11.61 33.96
CA GLY A 169 -5.38 11.87 32.74
C GLY A 169 -5.31 13.33 32.25
N VAL A 170 -4.13 13.76 31.79
CA VAL A 170 -3.91 15.06 31.16
C VAL A 170 -4.78 15.12 29.92
N ARG A 171 -5.82 15.95 29.95
CA ARG A 171 -6.67 16.19 28.79
C ARG A 171 -5.84 16.89 27.73
N GLU A 172 -5.65 16.23 26.59
CA GLU A 172 -5.01 16.84 25.43
C GLU A 172 -5.71 18.15 25.05
N LEU A 173 -4.93 19.18 24.74
CA LEU A 173 -5.46 20.45 24.26
C LEU A 173 -6.04 20.26 22.85
N LYS A 174 -7.34 20.54 22.68
CA LYS A 174 -7.98 20.63 21.35
C LYS A 174 -7.98 22.07 20.87
N VAL A 175 -7.26 22.33 19.78
CA VAL A 175 -7.20 23.64 19.13
C VAL A 175 -8.41 23.78 18.21
N ARG A 176 -9.15 24.88 18.37
CA ARG A 176 -10.31 25.18 17.52
C ARG A 176 -9.85 25.87 16.24
N ASP A 177 -10.62 25.68 15.17
CA ASP A 177 -10.42 26.37 13.90
C ASP A 177 -9.01 26.17 13.30
N PHE A 178 -8.40 25.01 13.58
CA PHE A 178 -7.10 24.64 12.99
C PHE A 178 -7.37 23.78 11.76
N TYR A 179 -7.02 24.30 10.58
CA TYR A 179 -7.30 23.63 9.31
C TYR A 179 -6.00 23.30 8.58
N SER A 180 -5.82 22.04 8.21
CA SER A 180 -4.66 21.51 7.48
C SER A 180 -5.06 20.19 6.82
N ASP A 181 -5.03 20.14 5.48
CA ASP A 181 -5.25 18.88 4.76
C ASP A 181 -4.10 17.90 5.00
N TYR A 182 -2.86 18.39 5.03
CA TYR A 182 -1.67 17.55 5.22
C TYR A 182 -1.70 16.78 6.55
N LEU A 183 -1.91 17.50 7.67
CA LEU A 183 -1.96 16.89 9.00
C LEU A 183 -3.21 16.01 9.17
N PHE A 184 -4.34 16.41 8.57
CA PHE A 184 -5.59 15.66 8.64
C PHE A 184 -5.53 14.36 7.81
N GLN A 185 -4.85 14.38 6.67
CA GLN A 185 -4.80 13.25 5.73
C GLN A 185 -4.15 12.01 6.34
N SER A 186 -3.06 12.15 7.08
CA SER A 186 -2.40 11.02 7.74
C SER A 186 -3.32 10.33 8.76
N TRP A 187 -4.02 11.13 9.58
CA TRP A 187 -5.03 10.61 10.51
C TRP A 187 -6.21 9.97 9.76
N LEU A 188 -6.69 10.59 8.69
CA LEU A 188 -7.80 10.06 7.89
C LEU A 188 -7.43 8.69 7.30
N CYS A 189 -6.26 8.57 6.67
CA CYS A 189 -5.80 7.34 6.05
C CYS A 189 -5.62 6.21 7.08
N ALA A 190 -5.15 6.52 8.30
CA ALA A 190 -5.02 5.54 9.38
C ALA A 190 -6.38 4.98 9.87
N ASN A 191 -7.42 5.81 9.79
CA ASN A 191 -8.72 5.55 10.41
C ASN A 191 -9.84 5.25 9.41
N LEU A 192 -9.55 5.24 8.12
CA LEU A 192 -10.53 4.94 7.08
C LEU A 192 -10.84 3.44 7.02
N GLU A 193 -12.11 3.08 6.85
CA GLU A 193 -12.52 1.73 6.48
C GLU A 193 -12.32 1.51 4.98
N MET A 194 -11.82 0.34 4.60
CA MET A 194 -11.79 -0.06 3.19
C MET A 194 -13.21 -0.11 2.64
N LYS A 195 -13.50 0.63 1.58
CA LYS A 195 -14.82 0.61 0.95
C LYS A 195 -15.13 -0.79 0.38
N PRO A 196 -16.38 -1.28 0.44
CA PRO A 196 -16.78 -2.54 -0.19
C PRO A 196 -16.37 -2.63 -1.66
N GLU A 197 -16.56 -1.55 -2.42
CA GLU A 197 -16.19 -1.45 -3.85
C GLU A 197 -14.68 -1.64 -4.14
N TRP A 198 -13.81 -1.40 -3.14
CA TRP A 198 -12.36 -1.65 -3.25
C TRP A 198 -12.02 -3.13 -3.03
N LEU A 199 -12.89 -3.86 -2.33
CA LEU A 199 -12.71 -5.26 -1.99
C LEU A 199 -13.42 -6.20 -2.97
N GLU A 200 -14.53 -5.77 -3.57
CA GLU A 200 -15.39 -6.58 -4.45
C GLU A 200 -14.69 -7.17 -5.69
N ARG A 201 -13.72 -6.46 -6.27
CA ARG A 201 -13.05 -6.97 -7.47
C ARG A 201 -12.10 -8.11 -7.11
N ASP A 202 -12.47 -9.29 -7.60
CA ASP A 202 -11.64 -10.49 -7.66
C ASP A 202 -11.74 -11.08 -9.08
N ASN A 203 -10.69 -10.91 -9.87
CA ASN A 203 -10.62 -11.36 -11.27
C ASN A 203 -9.33 -12.13 -11.57
N ILE A 204 -8.57 -12.52 -10.54
CA ILE A 204 -7.45 -13.42 -10.71
C ILE A 204 -7.95 -14.81 -11.09
N ILE A 205 -7.18 -15.51 -11.90
CA ILE A 205 -7.46 -16.92 -12.18
C ILE A 205 -7.06 -17.73 -10.95
N ARG A 206 -8.00 -18.53 -10.42
CA ARG A 206 -7.77 -19.47 -9.32
C ARG A 206 -7.60 -20.90 -9.85
N ARG A 207 -6.66 -21.66 -9.29
CA ARG A 207 -6.38 -23.05 -9.66
C ARG A 207 -6.06 -23.90 -8.45
N LYS A 208 -6.52 -25.16 -8.47
CA LYS A 208 -6.28 -26.16 -7.43
C LYS A 208 -5.81 -27.45 -8.08
N GLY A 209 -4.77 -28.07 -7.53
CA GLY A 209 -4.32 -29.40 -7.94
C GLY A 209 -3.85 -29.54 -9.40
N ILE A 210 -3.45 -28.44 -10.04
CA ILE A 210 -2.88 -28.49 -11.40
C ILE A 210 -1.48 -29.11 -11.38
N SER A 211 -1.08 -29.75 -12.47
CA SER A 211 0.28 -30.25 -12.64
C SER A 211 1.28 -29.10 -12.79
N VAL A 212 2.56 -29.37 -12.51
CA VAL A 212 3.65 -28.40 -12.71
C VAL A 212 3.72 -27.97 -14.18
N GLN A 213 3.49 -28.89 -15.13
CA GLN A 213 3.50 -28.58 -16.55
C GLN A 213 2.36 -27.64 -16.95
N GLU A 214 1.15 -27.84 -16.42
CA GLU A 214 0.03 -26.93 -16.65
C GLU A 214 0.26 -25.55 -16.01
N PHE A 215 0.91 -25.51 -14.84
CA PHE A 215 1.32 -24.24 -14.24
C PHE A 215 2.27 -23.47 -15.16
N ILE A 216 3.31 -24.15 -15.65
CA ILE A 216 4.30 -23.56 -16.55
C ILE A 216 3.63 -23.04 -17.82
N SER A 217 2.90 -23.89 -18.55
CA SER A 217 2.39 -23.55 -19.88
C SER A 217 1.32 -22.46 -19.86
N ASN A 218 0.53 -22.39 -18.78
CA ASN A 218 -0.62 -21.50 -18.71
C ASN A 218 -0.34 -20.20 -17.95
N PHE A 219 0.65 -20.18 -17.06
CA PHE A 219 0.91 -19.06 -16.15
C PHE A 219 2.36 -18.58 -16.16
N GLU A 220 3.34 -19.44 -15.88
CA GLU A 220 4.73 -19.00 -15.76
C GLU A 220 5.30 -18.53 -17.11
N GLU A 221 5.21 -19.36 -18.15
CA GLU A 221 5.73 -19.05 -19.49
C GLU A 221 4.97 -17.90 -20.18
N PRO A 222 3.63 -17.78 -20.07
CA PRO A 222 2.90 -16.60 -20.53
C PRO A 222 3.05 -15.35 -19.64
N ASN A 223 3.79 -15.44 -18.53
CA ASN A 223 3.98 -14.37 -17.53
C ASN A 223 2.65 -13.83 -16.94
N LYS A 224 1.76 -14.72 -16.50
CA LYS A 224 0.42 -14.41 -15.97
C LYS A 224 0.29 -14.77 -14.48
N PRO A 225 -0.22 -13.85 -13.64
CA PRO A 225 -0.52 -14.14 -12.24
C PRO A 225 -1.57 -15.24 -12.11
N VAL A 226 -1.46 -16.03 -11.05
CA VAL A 226 -2.44 -17.05 -10.67
C VAL A 226 -2.48 -17.19 -9.17
N LEU A 227 -3.67 -17.47 -8.63
CA LEU A 227 -3.83 -17.86 -7.23
C LEU A 227 -4.02 -19.37 -7.16
N LEU A 228 -3.19 -20.01 -6.34
CA LEU A 228 -3.06 -21.45 -6.20
C LEU A 228 -3.62 -21.88 -4.85
N GLU A 229 -4.45 -22.90 -4.87
CA GLU A 229 -5.12 -23.45 -3.69
C GLU A 229 -4.66 -24.89 -3.46
N GLY A 230 -4.56 -25.29 -2.19
CA GLY A 230 -4.28 -26.67 -1.80
C GLY A 230 -2.81 -27.10 -1.92
N CYS A 231 -1.90 -26.22 -2.34
CA CYS A 231 -0.49 -26.56 -2.54
C CYS A 231 0.38 -26.43 -1.27
N ILE A 232 -0.21 -25.98 -0.17
CA ILE A 232 0.45 -25.78 1.13
C ILE A 232 -0.30 -26.44 2.30
N ASP A 233 -1.36 -27.21 2.03
CA ASP A 233 -2.26 -27.80 3.05
C ASP A 233 -1.53 -28.69 4.07
N ASP A 234 -0.35 -29.21 3.73
CA ASP A 234 0.47 -30.06 4.59
C ASP A 234 1.55 -29.31 5.38
N TRP A 235 1.56 -27.98 5.34
CA TRP A 235 2.49 -27.17 6.10
C TRP A 235 2.13 -27.15 7.59
N VAL A 236 3.11 -27.48 8.44
CA VAL A 236 3.00 -27.31 9.90
C VAL A 236 2.69 -25.85 10.25
N ALA A 237 3.22 -24.91 9.46
CA ALA A 237 2.96 -23.49 9.64
C ALA A 237 1.47 -23.12 9.60
N LEU A 238 0.66 -23.72 8.72
CA LEU A 238 -0.78 -23.43 8.66
C LEU A 238 -1.53 -23.84 9.92
N GLU A 239 -1.13 -24.97 10.50
CA GLU A 239 -1.73 -25.52 11.71
C GLU A 239 -1.26 -24.76 12.95
N LYS A 240 0.05 -24.53 13.09
CA LYS A 240 0.66 -24.08 14.35
C LYS A 240 0.96 -22.61 14.46
N TRP A 241 1.19 -21.89 13.36
CA TRP A 241 1.66 -20.50 13.48
C TRP A 241 0.52 -19.58 13.89
N ASP A 242 0.43 -19.33 15.19
CA ASP A 242 -0.30 -18.24 15.81
C ASP A 242 0.65 -17.38 16.66
N ARG A 243 0.13 -16.33 17.29
CA ARG A 243 0.93 -15.39 18.08
C ARG A 243 1.64 -16.11 19.24
N ASP A 244 0.92 -16.91 20.00
CA ASP A 244 1.43 -17.57 21.21
C ASP A 244 2.52 -18.58 20.85
N TYR A 245 2.29 -19.38 19.82
CA TYR A 245 3.28 -20.32 19.30
C TYR A 245 4.55 -19.62 18.85
N LEU A 246 4.42 -18.53 18.08
CA LEU A 246 5.57 -17.81 17.55
C LEU A 246 6.35 -17.09 18.65
N ILE A 247 5.68 -16.47 19.63
CA ILE A 247 6.34 -15.87 20.80
C ILE A 247 7.14 -16.94 21.55
N GLN A 248 6.51 -18.09 21.86
CA GLN A 248 7.18 -19.16 22.58
C GLN A 248 8.36 -19.75 21.80
N LEU A 249 8.20 -19.96 20.49
CA LEU A 249 9.22 -20.57 19.66
C LEU A 249 10.42 -19.64 19.42
N CYS A 250 10.17 -18.34 19.23
CA CYS A 250 11.20 -17.38 18.89
C CYS A 250 11.84 -16.72 20.12
N ALA A 251 11.15 -16.70 21.27
CA ALA A 251 11.63 -16.11 22.52
C ALA A 251 12.28 -14.73 22.29
N ASP A 252 13.54 -14.56 22.69
CA ASP A 252 14.29 -13.31 22.60
C ASP A 252 14.89 -13.02 21.21
N VAL A 253 14.63 -13.87 20.20
CA VAL A 253 15.14 -13.67 18.85
C VAL A 253 14.52 -12.42 18.24
N LYS A 254 15.38 -11.54 17.72
CA LYS A 254 14.95 -10.30 17.07
C LYS A 254 14.77 -10.47 15.57
N PHE A 255 13.70 -9.88 15.05
CA PHE A 255 13.35 -9.85 13.63
C PHE A 255 13.41 -8.42 13.10
N SER A 256 13.73 -8.28 11.82
CA SER A 256 13.69 -7.01 11.10
C SER A 256 12.25 -6.49 11.01
N VAL A 257 12.02 -5.32 11.59
CA VAL A 257 10.74 -4.60 11.61
C VAL A 257 10.99 -3.18 11.11
N GLY A 258 10.86 -2.97 9.80
CA GLY A 258 11.24 -1.71 9.17
C GLY A 258 12.73 -1.36 9.43
N PRO A 259 13.04 -0.20 10.04
CA PRO A 259 14.42 0.23 10.28
C PRO A 259 15.04 -0.34 11.57
N VAL A 260 14.28 -1.09 12.38
CA VAL A 260 14.74 -1.62 13.68
C VAL A 260 14.62 -3.14 13.73
N GLU A 261 15.18 -3.76 14.77
CA GLU A 261 14.93 -5.16 15.09
C GLU A 261 14.18 -5.28 16.43
N MET A 262 13.15 -6.11 16.48
CA MET A 262 12.30 -6.34 17.67
C MET A 262 12.10 -7.84 17.92
N ASN A 263 11.96 -8.26 19.18
CA ASN A 263 11.41 -9.59 19.47
C ASN A 263 9.91 -9.60 19.12
N LEU A 264 9.32 -10.80 19.04
CA LEU A 264 7.91 -10.94 18.63
C LEU A 264 6.92 -10.44 19.69
N GLU A 265 7.23 -10.57 20.98
CA GLU A 265 6.37 -10.11 22.07
C GLU A 265 6.17 -8.59 22.00
N ASP A 266 7.26 -7.83 21.92
CA ASP A 266 7.25 -6.38 21.79
C ASP A 266 6.58 -5.93 20.48
N TYR A 267 6.82 -6.66 19.38
CA TYR A 267 6.20 -6.35 18.10
C TYR A 267 4.68 -6.57 18.13
N PHE A 268 4.20 -7.65 18.73
CA PHE A 268 2.76 -7.87 18.89
C PHE A 268 2.13 -6.86 19.85
N GLY A 269 2.83 -6.49 20.94
CA GLY A 269 2.39 -5.42 21.85
C GLY A 269 2.26 -4.06 21.16
N TYR A 270 3.16 -3.75 20.21
CA TYR A 270 3.03 -2.60 19.30
C TYR A 270 1.83 -2.75 18.35
N SER A 271 1.71 -3.90 17.70
CA SER A 271 0.68 -4.22 16.70
C SER A 271 -0.75 -4.06 17.26
N ASP A 272 -0.95 -4.36 18.54
CA ASP A 272 -2.26 -4.26 19.20
C ASP A 272 -2.73 -2.82 19.43
N GLN A 273 -1.76 -1.91 19.60
CA GLN A 273 -2.02 -0.53 20.00
C GLN A 273 -1.94 0.44 18.82
N VAL A 274 -1.18 0.11 17.78
CA VAL A 274 -0.87 1.04 16.68
C VAL A 274 -2.13 1.51 15.94
N ARG A 275 -2.17 2.81 15.64
CA ARG A 275 -3.21 3.48 14.86
C ARG A 275 -2.59 4.50 13.89
N GLU A 276 -1.76 4.02 12.96
CA GLU A 276 -1.08 4.85 11.97
C GLU A 276 -1.36 4.37 10.53
N GLU A 277 -1.17 5.25 9.54
CA GLU A 277 -1.44 4.95 8.13
C GLU A 277 -0.44 3.95 7.51
N ARG A 278 0.74 3.83 8.14
CA ARG A 278 1.81 2.92 7.74
C ARG A 278 2.43 2.24 8.97
N PRO A 279 1.72 1.26 9.57
CA PRO A 279 2.27 0.50 10.68
C PRO A 279 3.61 -0.14 10.30
N LEU A 280 4.51 -0.23 11.27
CA LEU A 280 5.72 -1.03 11.16
C LEU A 280 5.37 -2.46 10.74
N TYR A 281 6.14 -2.96 9.79
CA TYR A 281 5.90 -4.24 9.13
C TYR A 281 7.11 -5.15 9.31
N LEU A 282 6.90 -6.32 9.90
CA LEU A 282 7.95 -7.32 10.08
C LEU A 282 8.22 -7.99 8.74
N PHE A 283 9.46 -7.91 8.29
CA PHE A 283 9.91 -8.42 7.00
C PHE A 283 11.37 -8.89 7.12
N ASP A 284 11.57 -10.16 7.47
CA ASP A 284 12.90 -10.68 7.83
C ASP A 284 13.37 -11.76 6.86
N SER A 285 14.50 -11.52 6.18
CA SER A 285 15.09 -12.46 5.22
C SER A 285 15.84 -13.63 5.84
N LYS A 286 16.17 -13.52 7.12
CA LYS A 286 17.05 -14.43 7.86
C LYS A 286 16.29 -15.25 8.89
N PHE A 287 14.97 -15.22 8.87
CA PHE A 287 14.12 -15.85 9.88
C PHE A 287 14.41 -17.35 10.06
N ALA A 288 14.69 -18.06 8.96
CA ALA A 288 14.96 -19.48 8.97
C ALA A 288 16.39 -19.80 9.44
N GLU A 289 17.33 -18.89 9.27
CA GLU A 289 18.70 -18.97 9.81
C GLU A 289 18.70 -18.64 11.31
N LYS A 290 17.93 -17.63 11.71
CA LYS A 290 17.74 -17.19 13.10
C LYS A 290 17.01 -18.26 13.91
N VAL A 291 15.95 -18.86 13.34
CA VAL A 291 15.13 -19.90 13.97
C VAL A 291 14.94 -21.07 12.98
N PRO A 292 15.86 -22.06 12.95
CA PRO A 292 15.80 -23.20 12.03
C PRO A 292 14.48 -23.98 12.05
N LYS A 293 13.79 -23.97 13.19
CA LYS A 293 12.47 -24.60 13.33
C LYS A 293 11.44 -23.98 12.38
N LEU A 294 11.39 -22.65 12.25
CA LEU A 294 10.50 -21.97 11.29
C LEU A 294 10.79 -22.43 9.86
N GLY A 295 12.07 -22.55 9.50
CA GLY A 295 12.51 -23.04 8.18
C GLY A 295 12.10 -24.48 7.87
N SER A 296 11.87 -25.30 8.91
CA SER A 296 11.46 -26.71 8.77
C SER A 296 9.95 -26.91 8.74
N GLU A 297 9.15 -25.88 9.03
CA GLU A 297 7.69 -25.96 9.17
C GLU A 297 6.92 -25.58 7.89
N TYR A 298 7.65 -25.25 6.84
CA TYR A 298 7.11 -25.04 5.51
C TYR A 298 8.06 -25.65 4.46
N LYS A 299 7.55 -25.83 3.24
CA LYS A 299 8.34 -26.30 2.09
C LYS A 299 8.01 -25.45 0.87
N VAL A 300 8.94 -25.24 -0.04
CA VAL A 300 8.65 -24.51 -1.29
C VAL A 300 7.55 -25.27 -2.06
N PRO A 301 6.44 -24.62 -2.47
CA PRO A 301 5.38 -25.28 -3.23
C PRO A 301 5.93 -25.90 -4.53
N VAL A 302 5.31 -27.00 -4.97
CA VAL A 302 5.82 -27.84 -6.07
C VAL A 302 6.09 -27.07 -7.38
N TYR A 303 5.37 -25.96 -7.60
CA TYR A 303 5.47 -25.12 -8.79
C TYR A 303 6.74 -24.28 -8.84
N PHE A 304 7.38 -24.02 -7.69
CA PHE A 304 8.46 -23.04 -7.54
C PHE A 304 9.80 -23.68 -7.10
N GLN A 305 9.92 -25.00 -7.26
CA GLN A 305 11.12 -25.74 -6.84
C GLN A 305 12.35 -25.51 -7.75
N GLU A 306 12.13 -25.09 -9.00
CA GLU A 306 13.21 -24.64 -9.87
C GLU A 306 13.66 -23.23 -9.44
N ASP A 307 14.76 -23.15 -8.71
CA ASP A 307 15.37 -21.89 -8.29
C ASP A 307 16.85 -21.83 -8.71
N LEU A 308 17.08 -21.23 -9.86
CA LEU A 308 18.38 -21.10 -10.50
C LEU A 308 19.33 -20.20 -9.70
N PHE A 309 18.84 -19.23 -8.91
CA PHE A 309 19.74 -18.48 -8.02
C PHE A 309 20.39 -19.36 -6.95
N GLY A 310 19.85 -20.56 -6.69
CA GLY A 310 20.45 -21.56 -5.82
C GLY A 310 21.87 -21.97 -6.21
N VAL A 311 22.27 -21.86 -7.50
CA VAL A 311 23.64 -22.22 -7.94
C VAL A 311 24.72 -21.29 -7.38
N LEU A 312 24.34 -20.10 -6.87
CA LEU A 312 25.26 -19.16 -6.24
C LEU A 312 25.64 -19.56 -4.81
N GLY A 313 24.95 -20.54 -4.21
CA GLY A 313 25.18 -20.94 -2.81
C GLY A 313 25.04 -19.73 -1.87
N ASN A 314 26.07 -19.47 -1.06
CA ASN A 314 26.07 -18.37 -0.08
C ASN A 314 26.15 -16.97 -0.71
N ASP A 315 26.52 -16.86 -2.00
CA ASP A 315 26.58 -15.58 -2.72
C ASP A 315 25.21 -15.16 -3.27
N ARG A 316 24.18 -16.00 -3.11
CA ARG A 316 22.82 -15.69 -3.59
C ARG A 316 22.26 -14.46 -2.89
N PRO A 317 21.47 -13.62 -3.59
CA PRO A 317 20.69 -12.59 -2.92
C PRO A 317 19.67 -13.17 -1.93
N ASP A 318 19.29 -12.37 -0.94
CA ASP A 318 18.12 -12.62 -0.09
C ASP A 318 16.91 -12.96 -0.96
N HIS A 319 16.21 -14.03 -0.61
CA HIS A 319 15.23 -14.66 -1.51
C HIS A 319 13.97 -15.15 -0.80
N ARG A 320 13.95 -15.18 0.53
CA ARG A 320 12.81 -15.66 1.31
C ARG A 320 12.60 -14.76 2.50
N TRP A 321 11.35 -14.45 2.82
CA TRP A 321 11.01 -13.60 3.95
C TRP A 321 9.81 -14.17 4.70
N ILE A 322 9.87 -14.11 6.02
CA ILE A 322 8.67 -14.13 6.86
C ILE A 322 8.11 -12.72 6.92
N ILE A 323 6.79 -12.61 6.82
CA ILE A 323 6.08 -11.35 6.79
C ILE A 323 4.98 -11.39 7.83
N ILE A 324 5.02 -10.49 8.82
CA ILE A 324 4.01 -10.38 9.87
C ILE A 324 3.59 -8.92 9.99
N GLY A 325 2.29 -8.66 10.06
CA GLY A 325 1.82 -7.31 10.35
C GLY A 325 0.34 -7.17 10.64
N PRO A 326 -0.06 -6.07 11.30
CA PRO A 326 -1.45 -5.78 11.64
C PRO A 326 -2.30 -5.48 10.41
N ALA A 327 -3.62 -5.53 10.56
CA ALA A 327 -4.56 -4.97 9.58
C ALA A 327 -4.18 -3.53 9.18
N GLY A 328 -4.24 -3.24 7.87
CA GLY A 328 -3.85 -1.95 7.28
C GLY A 328 -2.37 -1.81 6.94
N SER A 329 -1.49 -2.68 7.46
CA SER A 329 -0.09 -2.75 6.99
C SER A 329 0.02 -3.43 5.63
N GLY A 330 1.17 -3.28 4.95
CA GLY A 330 1.39 -3.88 3.64
C GLY A 330 2.52 -3.21 2.86
N SER A 331 2.52 -3.45 1.55
CA SER A 331 3.51 -2.90 0.62
C SER A 331 2.82 -2.09 -0.48
N SER A 332 3.26 -0.84 -0.66
CA SER A 332 2.85 0.01 -1.80
C SER A 332 3.30 -0.59 -3.13
N PHE A 333 2.89 0.01 -4.26
CA PHE A 333 3.26 -0.48 -5.59
C PHE A 333 4.77 -0.59 -5.77
N HIS A 334 5.20 -1.80 -6.12
CA HIS A 334 6.58 -2.11 -6.48
C HIS A 334 6.61 -3.22 -7.54
N ILE A 335 7.79 -3.42 -8.11
CA ILE A 335 8.15 -4.59 -8.91
C ILE A 335 9.21 -5.34 -8.13
N ASP A 336 9.13 -6.68 -8.11
CA ASP A 336 10.14 -7.50 -7.47
C ASP A 336 11.56 -7.19 -7.99
N PRO A 337 12.55 -7.12 -7.10
CA PRO A 337 13.91 -6.77 -7.48
C PRO A 337 14.55 -7.82 -8.38
N ASN A 338 15.66 -7.45 -9.03
CA ASN A 338 16.47 -8.36 -9.83
C ASN A 338 15.72 -9.02 -11.01
N SER A 339 14.52 -8.53 -11.36
CA SER A 339 13.64 -9.13 -12.37
C SER A 339 13.22 -10.57 -12.05
N THR A 340 13.19 -10.94 -10.76
CA THR A 340 12.71 -12.25 -10.32
C THR A 340 11.20 -12.36 -10.43
N SER A 341 10.69 -13.59 -10.40
CA SER A 341 9.30 -13.87 -10.07
C SER A 341 9.19 -14.20 -8.58
N ALA A 342 8.00 -14.11 -8.02
CA ALA A 342 7.75 -14.40 -6.62
C ALA A 342 6.51 -15.26 -6.41
N TRP A 343 6.46 -15.91 -5.26
CA TRP A 343 5.23 -16.47 -4.72
C TRP A 343 5.05 -16.02 -3.28
N ASN A 344 3.81 -15.81 -2.87
CA ASN A 344 3.45 -15.41 -1.51
C ASN A 344 2.35 -16.32 -0.97
N ALA A 345 2.66 -17.05 0.11
CA ALA A 345 1.77 -17.96 0.81
C ALA A 345 1.21 -17.28 2.06
N VAL A 346 -0.11 -17.14 2.14
CA VAL A 346 -0.77 -16.59 3.32
C VAL A 346 -1.01 -17.72 4.33
N ILE A 347 -0.47 -17.56 5.54
CA ILE A 347 -0.53 -18.57 6.61
C ILE A 347 -1.67 -18.25 7.58
N LYS A 348 -1.81 -16.97 7.95
CA LYS A 348 -2.92 -16.44 8.74
C LYS A 348 -3.39 -15.10 8.16
N GLY A 349 -4.66 -14.79 8.37
CA GLY A 349 -5.29 -13.55 7.91
C GLY A 349 -5.62 -13.58 6.41
N SER A 350 -5.78 -12.39 5.85
CA SER A 350 -6.09 -12.20 4.44
C SER A 350 -5.46 -10.92 3.89
N LYS A 351 -5.08 -10.96 2.60
CA LYS A 351 -4.40 -9.88 1.91
C LYS A 351 -5.14 -9.50 0.64
N LYS A 352 -5.44 -8.21 0.44
CA LYS A 352 -5.92 -7.69 -0.84
C LYS A 352 -4.72 -7.38 -1.73
N TRP A 353 -4.74 -7.91 -2.94
CA TRP A 353 -3.73 -7.70 -3.97
C TRP A 353 -4.31 -6.87 -5.12
N VAL A 354 -3.48 -5.97 -5.64
CA VAL A 354 -3.74 -5.23 -6.89
C VAL A 354 -2.50 -5.34 -7.76
N LEU A 355 -2.61 -5.95 -8.94
CA LEU A 355 -1.51 -6.21 -9.85
C LEU A 355 -1.75 -5.54 -11.20
N PHE A 356 -0.76 -4.80 -11.69
CA PHE A 356 -0.74 -4.25 -13.05
C PHE A 356 0.29 -4.97 -13.91
N PRO A 357 -0.02 -5.23 -15.20
CA PRO A 357 0.92 -5.85 -16.10
C PRO A 357 2.17 -4.96 -16.30
N PRO A 358 3.32 -5.54 -16.70
CA PRO A 358 4.60 -4.81 -16.75
C PRO A 358 4.60 -3.56 -17.62
N ASP A 359 3.71 -3.49 -18.63
CA ASP A 359 3.60 -2.36 -19.55
C ASP A 359 2.62 -1.26 -19.08
N VAL A 360 2.03 -1.40 -17.89
CA VAL A 360 1.07 -0.44 -17.33
C VAL A 360 1.56 0.05 -15.98
N VAL A 361 1.94 1.32 -15.93
CA VAL A 361 2.26 1.99 -14.66
C VAL A 361 0.95 2.28 -13.91
N PRO A 362 0.83 1.91 -12.62
CA PRO A 362 -0.36 2.20 -11.83
C PRO A 362 -0.65 3.71 -11.74
N PRO A 363 -1.92 4.15 -11.71
CA PRO A 363 -2.25 5.57 -11.53
C PRO A 363 -1.63 6.14 -10.24
N GLY A 364 -1.07 7.35 -10.32
CA GLY A 364 -0.38 8.00 -9.19
C GLY A 364 1.03 7.48 -8.91
N VAL A 365 1.52 6.49 -9.66
CA VAL A 365 2.88 5.97 -9.57
C VAL A 365 3.72 6.56 -10.70
N HIS A 366 4.91 7.04 -10.36
CA HIS A 366 5.83 7.69 -11.28
C HIS A 366 7.25 7.11 -11.10
N PRO A 367 7.61 6.05 -11.85
CA PRO A 367 8.97 5.52 -11.84
C PRO A 367 9.93 6.46 -12.55
N SER A 368 11.17 6.56 -12.05
CA SER A 368 12.25 7.27 -12.72
C SER A 368 12.61 6.57 -14.05
N PRO A 369 13.17 7.30 -15.03
CA PRO A 369 13.55 6.70 -16.33
C PRO A 369 14.51 5.52 -16.23
N ASP A 370 15.34 5.49 -15.19
CA ASP A 370 16.33 4.44 -14.92
C ASP A 370 15.80 3.34 -13.99
N GLY A 371 14.57 3.50 -13.47
CA GLY A 371 13.89 2.57 -12.57
C GLY A 371 14.45 2.52 -11.14
N ALA A 372 15.36 3.43 -10.78
CA ALA A 372 15.99 3.46 -9.45
C ALA A 372 15.08 4.05 -8.37
N GLU A 373 14.18 4.95 -8.74
CA GLU A 373 13.26 5.61 -7.82
C GLU A 373 11.83 5.46 -8.32
N VAL A 374 10.90 5.31 -7.37
CA VAL A 374 9.47 5.25 -7.66
C VAL A 374 8.76 6.19 -6.72
N ALA A 375 8.25 7.30 -7.26
CA ALA A 375 7.33 8.14 -6.52
C ALA A 375 5.96 7.46 -6.51
N CYS A 376 5.41 7.25 -5.32
CA CYS A 376 4.10 6.64 -5.10
C CYS A 376 3.34 7.44 -4.02
N PRO A 377 2.01 7.26 -3.89
CA PRO A 377 1.28 7.83 -2.76
C PRO A 377 1.89 7.39 -1.43
N VAL A 378 1.78 8.27 -0.43
CA VAL A 378 2.41 8.11 0.88
C VAL A 378 1.94 6.82 1.54
N SER A 379 0.65 6.51 1.47
CA SER A 379 0.06 5.29 2.03
C SER A 379 -0.81 4.53 1.03
N ILE A 380 -1.05 3.26 1.33
CA ILE A 380 -1.89 2.38 0.49
C ILE A 380 -3.34 2.90 0.44
N ILE A 381 -3.86 3.35 1.58
CA ILE A 381 -5.22 3.90 1.68
C ILE A 381 -5.36 5.17 0.85
N GLU A 382 -4.36 6.06 0.87
CA GLU A 382 -4.33 7.24 0.01
C GLU A 382 -4.46 6.86 -1.47
N TRP A 383 -3.77 5.80 -1.91
CA TRP A 383 -3.90 5.33 -3.29
C TRP A 383 -5.33 4.89 -3.62
N PHE A 384 -5.98 4.15 -2.73
CA PHE A 384 -7.37 3.74 -2.91
C PHE A 384 -8.32 4.94 -2.98
N MET A 385 -8.12 5.94 -2.13
CA MET A 385 -8.96 7.15 -2.10
C MET A 385 -8.85 7.96 -3.40
N ASN A 386 -7.63 8.19 -3.87
CA ASN A 386 -7.36 9.21 -4.89
C ASN A 386 -7.21 8.64 -6.30
N PHE A 387 -6.79 7.37 -6.42
CA PHE A 387 -6.32 6.81 -7.70
C PHE A 387 -7.04 5.53 -8.13
N TYR A 388 -7.61 4.75 -7.20
CA TYR A 388 -8.31 3.50 -7.56
C TYR A 388 -9.49 3.71 -8.52
N GLY A 389 -10.21 4.84 -8.40
CA GLY A 389 -11.30 5.19 -9.32
C GLY A 389 -10.85 5.26 -10.79
N ALA A 390 -9.61 5.71 -11.05
CA ALA A 390 -9.05 5.78 -12.39
C ALA A 390 -8.85 4.39 -13.04
N THR A 391 -8.79 3.32 -12.25
CA THR A 391 -8.65 1.95 -12.78
C THR A 391 -9.85 1.51 -13.61
N LYS A 392 -11.04 2.09 -13.37
CA LYS A 392 -12.29 1.74 -14.06
C LYS A 392 -12.24 2.07 -15.56
N THR A 393 -11.46 3.08 -15.96
CA THR A 393 -11.36 3.59 -17.34
C THR A 393 -10.13 3.08 -18.10
N LEU A 394 -9.24 2.32 -17.45
CA LEU A 394 -8.05 1.78 -18.10
C LEU A 394 -8.40 0.70 -19.13
N LYS A 395 -7.71 0.72 -20.27
CA LYS A 395 -7.81 -0.32 -21.31
C LYS A 395 -7.38 -1.68 -20.79
N LYS A 396 -6.26 -1.71 -20.06
CA LYS A 396 -5.75 -2.87 -19.33
C LYS A 396 -6.03 -2.65 -17.85
N ARG A 397 -7.09 -3.27 -17.35
CA ARG A 397 -7.48 -3.18 -15.94
C ARG A 397 -6.54 -4.00 -15.06
N PRO A 398 -6.37 -3.63 -13.79
CA PRO A 398 -5.60 -4.43 -12.85
C PRO A 398 -6.23 -5.82 -12.65
N ILE A 399 -5.37 -6.78 -12.32
CA ILE A 399 -5.77 -8.05 -11.74
C ILE A 399 -5.81 -7.88 -10.23
N GLU A 400 -6.90 -8.29 -9.59
CA GLU A 400 -7.14 -8.11 -8.18
C GLU A 400 -7.68 -9.38 -7.57
N CYS A 401 -7.36 -9.62 -6.30
CA CYS A 401 -7.93 -10.71 -5.52
C CYS A 401 -7.75 -10.47 -4.03
N ILE A 402 -8.52 -11.22 -3.23
CA ILE A 402 -8.23 -11.41 -1.81
C ILE A 402 -7.61 -12.80 -1.67
N CYS A 403 -6.34 -12.83 -1.24
CA CYS A 403 -5.61 -14.04 -0.93
C CYS A 403 -5.78 -14.36 0.56
N LYS A 404 -6.37 -15.52 0.86
CA LYS A 404 -6.72 -15.97 2.21
C LYS A 404 -5.72 -16.99 2.74
N ALA A 405 -5.75 -17.24 4.05
CA ALA A 405 -4.97 -18.32 4.66
C ALA A 405 -5.13 -19.66 3.91
N GLY A 406 -4.01 -20.31 3.59
CA GLY A 406 -3.97 -21.54 2.78
C GLY A 406 -3.80 -21.30 1.27
N GLU A 407 -3.90 -20.06 0.80
CA GLU A 407 -3.75 -19.71 -0.62
C GLU A 407 -2.33 -19.17 -0.92
N VAL A 408 -1.86 -19.42 -2.15
CA VAL A 408 -0.56 -18.94 -2.64
C VAL A 408 -0.74 -18.16 -3.93
N ILE A 409 -0.32 -16.91 -3.96
CA ILE A 409 -0.31 -16.11 -5.19
C ILE A 409 1.04 -16.22 -5.89
N PHE A 410 1.03 -16.43 -7.21
CA PHE A 410 2.18 -16.31 -8.09
C PHE A 410 2.22 -14.91 -8.70
N VAL A 411 3.35 -14.21 -8.50
CA VAL A 411 3.65 -12.88 -9.04
C VAL A 411 4.72 -13.05 -10.13
N PRO A 412 4.37 -12.90 -11.41
CA PRO A 412 5.31 -13.07 -12.51
C PRO A 412 6.29 -11.89 -12.58
N ASN A 413 7.41 -12.07 -13.30
CA ASN A 413 8.43 -11.04 -13.33
C ASN A 413 7.89 -9.74 -13.99
N GLY A 414 8.28 -8.60 -13.43
CA GLY A 414 7.93 -7.28 -13.96
C GLY A 414 6.52 -6.78 -13.63
N TRP A 415 5.70 -7.55 -12.92
CA TRP A 415 4.35 -7.10 -12.53
C TRP A 415 4.42 -6.10 -11.38
N TRP A 416 3.80 -4.93 -11.58
CA TRP A 416 3.56 -3.98 -10.51
C TRP A 416 2.54 -4.58 -9.55
N HIS A 417 2.79 -4.55 -8.26
CA HIS A 417 1.85 -5.07 -7.28
C HIS A 417 1.85 -4.27 -5.98
N LEU A 418 0.65 -4.14 -5.41
CA LEU A 418 0.37 -3.55 -4.11
C LEU A 418 -0.38 -4.58 -3.26
N VAL A 419 -0.06 -4.61 -1.97
CA VAL A 419 -0.65 -5.55 -1.01
C VAL A 419 -1.05 -4.81 0.25
N ILE A 420 -2.28 -5.01 0.72
CA ILE A 420 -2.75 -4.56 2.03
C ILE A 420 -3.30 -5.73 2.84
N ASN A 421 -2.87 -5.82 4.09
CA ASN A 421 -3.39 -6.78 5.07
C ASN A 421 -4.77 -6.32 5.51
N LEU A 422 -5.79 -7.14 5.28
CA LEU A 422 -7.17 -6.85 5.73
C LEU A 422 -7.37 -7.26 7.21
N GLU A 423 -6.55 -8.19 7.67
CA GLU A 423 -6.51 -8.74 9.01
C GLU A 423 -5.04 -8.84 9.47
N ASP A 424 -4.81 -9.07 10.75
CA ASP A 424 -3.50 -9.47 11.25
C ASP A 424 -3.02 -10.71 10.49
N SER A 425 -1.88 -10.57 9.83
CA SER A 425 -1.48 -11.51 8.79
C SER A 425 -0.09 -12.05 9.03
N ILE A 426 0.08 -13.35 8.77
CA ILE A 426 1.37 -14.04 8.72
C ILE A 426 1.50 -14.65 7.32
N ALA A 427 2.62 -14.44 6.66
CA ALA A 427 2.88 -14.99 5.33
C ALA A 427 4.37 -15.33 5.14
N ILE A 428 4.63 -16.21 4.18
CA ILE A 428 5.97 -16.46 3.65
C ILE A 428 5.97 -16.09 2.18
N THR A 429 6.99 -15.35 1.75
CA THR A 429 7.20 -15.03 0.34
C THR A 429 8.58 -15.47 -0.09
N GLN A 430 8.73 -15.91 -1.33
CA GLN A 430 10.06 -16.11 -1.93
C GLN A 430 10.13 -15.61 -3.35
N ASN A 431 11.30 -15.08 -3.68
CA ASN A 431 11.68 -14.70 -5.02
C ASN A 431 12.54 -15.82 -5.59
N TYR A 432 12.29 -16.19 -6.84
CA TYR A 432 12.96 -17.31 -7.49
C TYR A 432 13.26 -17.01 -8.96
N VAL A 433 14.26 -17.71 -9.47
CA VAL A 433 14.63 -17.67 -10.90
C VAL A 433 14.38 -19.04 -11.50
N SER A 434 13.55 -19.10 -12.52
CA SER A 434 13.34 -20.30 -13.33
C SER A 434 13.91 -20.09 -14.72
N ARG A 435 13.89 -21.13 -15.55
CA ARG A 435 14.31 -20.98 -16.97
C ARG A 435 13.44 -19.98 -17.73
N ARG A 436 12.25 -19.62 -17.23
CA ARG A 436 11.25 -18.77 -17.92
C ARG A 436 11.56 -17.29 -17.72
N ASN A 437 12.19 -16.92 -16.60
CA ASN A 437 12.61 -15.55 -16.32
C ASN A 437 14.14 -15.35 -16.31
N LEU A 438 14.94 -16.42 -16.49
CA LEU A 438 16.41 -16.35 -16.47
C LEU A 438 17.00 -15.26 -17.38
N LEU A 439 16.52 -15.17 -18.63
CA LEU A 439 17.01 -14.15 -19.57
C LEU A 439 16.67 -12.74 -19.09
N ASN A 440 15.47 -12.53 -18.54
CA ASN A 440 15.07 -11.24 -17.97
C ASN A 440 15.93 -10.84 -16.76
N VAL A 441 16.32 -11.81 -15.94
CA VAL A 441 17.21 -11.61 -14.79
C VAL A 441 18.61 -11.25 -15.28
N LEU A 442 19.18 -12.00 -16.21
CA LEU A 442 20.50 -11.71 -16.78
C LEU A 442 20.54 -10.32 -17.45
N ASP A 443 19.51 -9.97 -18.22
CA ASP A 443 19.39 -8.65 -18.84
C ASP A 443 19.30 -7.52 -17.79
N PHE A 444 18.59 -7.75 -16.68
CA PHE A 444 18.50 -6.79 -15.59
C PHE A 444 19.86 -6.61 -14.89
N LEU A 445 20.54 -7.70 -14.56
CA LEU A 445 21.83 -7.68 -13.86
C LEU A 445 22.94 -7.05 -14.71
N LYS A 446 22.79 -7.04 -16.04
CA LYS A 446 23.75 -6.42 -16.98
C LYS A 446 23.56 -4.91 -17.15
N ARG A 447 22.48 -4.31 -16.61
CA ARG A 447 22.20 -2.89 -16.80
C ARG A 447 23.31 -1.99 -16.24
N PRO A 448 23.61 -0.84 -16.86
CA PRO A 448 24.68 0.06 -16.39
C PRO A 448 24.51 0.53 -14.94
N ASN A 449 23.26 0.63 -14.46
CA ASN A 449 22.90 1.03 -13.10
C ASN A 449 22.61 -0.17 -12.17
N ALA A 450 23.03 -1.38 -12.52
CA ALA A 450 22.84 -2.58 -11.68
C ALA A 450 23.41 -2.41 -10.25
N SER A 451 24.50 -1.65 -10.09
CA SER A 451 25.06 -1.34 -8.76
C SER A 451 24.06 -0.64 -7.82
N MET A 452 23.10 0.11 -8.37
CA MET A 452 22.03 0.77 -7.62
C MET A 452 20.79 -0.11 -7.50
N LEU A 453 20.40 -0.78 -8.59
CA LEU A 453 19.13 -1.51 -8.70
C LEU A 453 19.15 -2.91 -8.06
N VAL A 454 20.30 -3.58 -8.05
CA VAL A 454 20.41 -4.93 -7.50
C VAL A 454 20.21 -4.88 -5.99
N SER A 455 19.31 -5.73 -5.49
CA SER A 455 19.00 -5.81 -4.06
C SER A 455 19.21 -7.22 -3.51
N GLY A 456 19.15 -7.34 -2.19
CA GLY A 456 19.34 -8.60 -1.47
C GLY A 456 20.79 -9.09 -1.39
N THR A 457 21.78 -8.34 -1.92
CA THR A 457 23.20 -8.70 -1.81
C THR A 457 24.11 -7.48 -1.66
N ARG A 458 25.30 -7.71 -1.10
CA ARG A 458 26.40 -6.74 -1.04
C ARG A 458 27.20 -6.68 -2.34
N ASP A 459 27.29 -7.79 -3.07
CA ASP A 459 28.06 -7.89 -4.31
C ASP A 459 27.19 -7.55 -5.53
N ARG A 460 26.76 -6.29 -5.61
CA ARG A 460 25.82 -5.83 -6.64
C ARG A 460 26.44 -5.76 -8.04
N VAL A 461 27.75 -5.53 -8.11
CA VAL A 461 28.46 -5.26 -9.37
C VAL A 461 28.82 -6.55 -10.10
N ASN A 462 29.30 -7.58 -9.38
CA ASN A 462 29.79 -8.80 -10.00
C ASN A 462 28.73 -9.90 -10.11
N LEU A 463 27.50 -9.64 -9.63
CA LEU A 463 26.44 -10.65 -9.58
C LEU A 463 26.12 -11.23 -10.97
N TYR A 464 26.13 -10.41 -12.02
CA TYR A 464 25.90 -10.87 -13.40
C TYR A 464 26.90 -11.95 -13.82
N GLU A 465 28.20 -11.65 -13.72
CA GLU A 465 29.25 -12.58 -14.15
C GLU A 465 29.28 -13.82 -13.27
N LYS A 466 29.14 -13.67 -11.95
CA LYS A 466 29.07 -14.82 -11.03
C LYS A 466 27.90 -15.72 -11.37
N PHE A 467 26.71 -15.14 -11.57
CA PHE A 467 25.51 -15.91 -11.84
C PHE A 467 25.57 -16.60 -13.20
N LYS A 468 25.97 -15.89 -14.26
CA LYS A 468 26.17 -16.46 -15.59
C LYS A 468 27.16 -17.62 -15.58
N ASN A 469 28.31 -17.45 -14.94
CA ASN A 469 29.34 -18.49 -14.89
C ASN A 469 28.90 -19.70 -14.05
N ALA A 470 28.19 -19.49 -12.94
CA ALA A 470 27.66 -20.57 -12.12
C ALA A 470 26.56 -21.37 -12.84
N ILE A 471 25.74 -20.69 -13.65
CA ILE A 471 24.75 -21.36 -14.52
C ILE A 471 25.43 -22.16 -15.61
N GLU A 472 26.41 -21.60 -16.33
CA GLU A 472 27.13 -22.36 -17.36
C GLU A 472 27.91 -23.56 -16.79
N ALA A 473 28.42 -23.45 -15.57
CA ALA A 473 29.07 -24.57 -14.89
C ALA A 473 28.08 -25.68 -14.48
N SER A 474 26.88 -25.30 -14.02
CA SER A 474 25.88 -26.25 -13.52
C SER A 474 24.98 -26.82 -14.63
N TYR A 475 24.72 -26.02 -15.67
CA TYR A 475 23.82 -26.29 -16.78
C TYR A 475 24.41 -25.78 -18.11
N PRO A 476 25.47 -26.41 -18.64
CA PRO A 476 26.18 -25.92 -19.82
C PRO A 476 25.27 -25.73 -21.05
N GLY A 477 25.39 -24.58 -21.70
CA GLY A 477 24.64 -24.24 -22.93
C GLY A 477 23.16 -23.93 -22.71
N SER A 478 22.69 -23.88 -21.46
CA SER A 478 21.29 -23.58 -21.16
C SER A 478 20.89 -22.15 -21.50
N ILE A 479 21.78 -21.18 -21.29
CA ILE A 479 21.53 -19.77 -21.62
C ILE A 479 21.36 -19.61 -23.14
N ASP A 480 22.29 -20.17 -23.91
CA ASP A 480 22.26 -20.11 -25.37
C ASP A 480 21.01 -20.79 -25.96
N GLN A 481 20.62 -21.96 -25.42
CA GLN A 481 19.40 -22.66 -25.84
C GLN A 481 18.14 -21.83 -25.57
N LEU A 482 18.07 -21.15 -24.41
CA LEU A 482 16.94 -20.28 -24.07
C LEU A 482 16.92 -19.04 -24.97
N ALA A 483 18.07 -18.44 -25.25
CA ALA A 483 18.19 -17.30 -26.15
C ALA A 483 17.69 -17.65 -27.57
N LEU A 484 18.12 -18.80 -28.12
CA LEU A 484 17.66 -19.29 -29.42
C LEU A 484 16.14 -19.50 -29.45
N LYS A 485 15.57 -20.16 -28.43
CA LYS A 485 14.12 -20.36 -28.34
C LYS A 485 13.35 -19.04 -28.28
N GLU A 486 13.85 -18.05 -27.55
CA GLU A 486 13.21 -16.75 -27.44
C GLU A 486 13.28 -15.95 -28.75
N GLU A 487 14.38 -16.06 -29.49
CA GLU A 487 14.50 -15.50 -30.84
C GLU A 487 13.53 -16.16 -31.83
N GLU A 488 13.42 -17.49 -31.81
CA GLU A 488 12.45 -18.24 -32.62
C GLU A 488 11.01 -17.84 -32.29
N ARG A 489 10.67 -17.69 -31.00
CA ARG A 489 9.36 -17.26 -30.54
C ARG A 489 9.02 -15.84 -31.01
N LYS A 490 9.97 -14.90 -30.88
CA LYS A 490 9.81 -13.52 -31.39
C LYS A 490 9.65 -13.50 -32.91
N ALA A 491 10.39 -14.35 -33.63
CA ALA A 491 10.25 -14.48 -35.08
C ALA A 491 8.88 -15.03 -35.50
N GLN A 492 8.35 -16.01 -34.77
CA GLN A 492 7.00 -16.55 -35.00
C GLN A 492 5.90 -15.51 -34.72
N GLN A 493 6.03 -14.72 -33.65
CA GLN A 493 5.08 -13.64 -33.34
C GLN A 493 5.12 -12.48 -34.34
N ARG A 494 6.27 -12.25 -34.98
CA ARG A 494 6.43 -11.23 -36.04
C ARG A 494 5.95 -11.70 -37.42
N LYS A 495 5.67 -12.98 -37.63
CA LYS A 495 5.08 -13.44 -38.89
C LYS A 495 3.65 -12.88 -38.99
N PRO A 496 3.32 -12.12 -40.06
CA PRO A 496 1.96 -11.64 -40.27
C PRO A 496 1.01 -12.84 -40.32
N SER A 497 -0.20 -12.71 -39.79
CA SER A 497 -1.17 -13.79 -39.91
C SER A 497 -1.49 -14.02 -41.38
N PHE A 498 -1.87 -15.25 -41.75
CA PHE A 498 -2.27 -15.57 -43.13
C PHE A 498 -3.31 -14.56 -43.65
N TRP A 499 -4.23 -14.09 -42.79
CA TRP A 499 -5.24 -13.10 -43.15
C TRP A 499 -4.67 -11.70 -43.40
N ASP A 500 -3.65 -11.28 -42.65
CA ASP A 500 -2.96 -10.00 -42.88
C ASP A 500 -2.20 -10.01 -44.22
N SER A 501 -1.66 -11.17 -44.61
CA SER A 501 -0.98 -11.36 -45.91
C SER A 501 -1.93 -11.41 -47.11
N VAL A 502 -3.21 -11.77 -46.89
CA VAL A 502 -4.23 -11.83 -47.95
C VAL A 502 -4.85 -10.45 -48.20
N THR A 503 -4.97 -9.60 -47.18
CA THR A 503 -5.53 -8.24 -47.34
C THR A 503 -4.63 -7.28 -48.13
N ASP A 504 -3.31 -7.52 -48.14
CA ASP A 504 -2.35 -6.73 -48.95
C ASP A 504 -2.27 -7.19 -50.42
N SER A 505 -2.91 -8.31 -50.78
CA SER A 505 -3.05 -8.75 -52.17
C SER A 505 -4.27 -8.11 -52.87
N LYS A 506 -4.36 -6.77 -52.85
CA LYS A 506 -5.17 -6.04 -53.86
C LYS A 506 -4.40 -6.01 -55.19
N ALA A 507 -4.30 -7.17 -55.83
CA ALA A 507 -3.98 -7.31 -57.24
C ALA A 507 -4.56 -8.63 -57.76
N GLY A 508 -5.74 -8.56 -58.38
CA GLY A 508 -6.30 -9.69 -59.12
C GLY A 508 -7.81 -9.81 -59.02
N ALA A 509 -8.48 -9.45 -60.11
CA ALA A 509 -9.92 -9.52 -60.29
C ALA A 509 -10.52 -10.89 -59.96
N PHE A 510 -11.61 -10.89 -59.18
CA PHE A 510 -12.70 -11.87 -59.36
C PHE A 510 -14.03 -11.13 -59.44
N LYS A 511 -14.48 -10.93 -60.68
CA LYS A 511 -15.89 -10.69 -60.99
C LYS A 511 -16.59 -12.05 -60.96
N PHE A 512 -17.61 -12.19 -60.13
CA PHE A 512 -18.69 -13.13 -60.43
C PHE A 512 -19.89 -12.31 -60.94
N SER A 513 -20.29 -12.62 -62.16
CA SER A 513 -21.54 -12.19 -62.77
C SER A 513 -22.58 -13.31 -62.60
N PHE A 514 -23.76 -12.89 -62.14
CA PHE A 514 -25.00 -13.64 -61.84
C PHE A 514 -25.02 -14.40 -60.52
#